data_AF-A0A0A0N9Y6-F1
#
_entry.id   AF-A0A0A0N9Y6-F1
#
_cell.length_a   1.000
_cell.length_b   1.000
_cell.length_c   1.000
_cell.angle_alpha   90.00
_cell.angle_beta   90.00
_cell.angle_gamma   90.00
#
_symmetry.space_group_name_H-M   'P 1'
#
loop_
_entity.id
_entity.type
_entity.pdbx_description
1 polymer ?
#
loop_
_entity_poly.entity_id
_entity_poly.type
_entity_poly.pdbx_seq_one_letter_code
_entity_poly.pdbx_strand_id
1 'polypeptide(L)'
;MNRVFKGRCNRFIEHSWQLYFVGLLFGLGFDTATQVGALGLAAGSAADGTLPPLAIIALPLIFAAGMSLMDTTDGVFMAKAYEWSFSNPVRKIYYNLTMTGLSIFVAFIVGTVELVSLLAEQLGAADHRPWSWLTGVDLNAIGIVIVVTFLVTWIGAVTLWKVRRFDERYPPQRTPAETRPDPSP
;
A
#
# COMPACT_ATOMS: atom_id res chain seq x y z
N MET A 1 -0.52 -30.40 4.17
CA MET A 1 -0.12 -29.49 3.08
C MET A 1 0.59 -28.20 3.56
N ASN A 2 1.15 -28.17 4.79
CA ASN A 2 1.66 -26.92 5.42
C ASN A 2 3.16 -26.95 5.78
N ARG A 3 3.92 -27.93 5.24
CA ARG A 3 5.36 -28.12 5.54
C ARG A 3 6.29 -27.92 4.34
N VAL A 4 5.78 -28.02 3.11
CA VAL A 4 6.59 -27.92 1.88
C VAL A 4 6.80 -26.45 1.45
N PHE A 5 5.79 -25.59 1.61
CA PHE A 5 5.89 -24.17 1.23
C PHE A 5 6.70 -23.31 2.22
N LYS A 6 6.78 -23.69 3.50
CA LYS A 6 7.46 -22.89 4.53
C LYS A 6 8.99 -22.87 4.39
N GLY A 7 9.60 -23.91 3.81
CA GLY A 7 11.07 -24.05 3.76
C GLY A 7 11.78 -23.36 2.60
N ARG A 8 11.06 -23.01 1.53
CA ARG A 8 11.66 -22.49 0.29
C ARG A 8 11.52 -20.97 0.14
N CYS A 9 10.43 -20.37 0.63
CA CYS A 9 10.28 -18.91 0.70
C CYS A 9 10.99 -18.28 1.90
N ASN A 10 11.13 -19.00 3.03
CA ASN A 10 11.77 -18.47 4.24
C ASN A 10 13.31 -18.46 4.18
N ARG A 11 13.91 -18.90 3.07
CA ARG A 11 15.37 -18.87 2.85
C ARG A 11 15.84 -17.58 2.15
N PHE A 12 14.93 -16.81 1.57
CA PHE A 12 15.27 -15.58 0.85
C PHE A 12 15.36 -14.35 1.77
N ILE A 13 14.66 -14.36 2.91
CA ILE A 13 14.67 -13.28 3.90
C ILE A 13 15.04 -13.87 5.25
N GLU A 14 16.35 -14.01 5.49
CA GLU A 14 16.92 -14.49 6.75
C GLU A 14 17.31 -13.32 7.67
N HIS A 15 17.49 -12.12 7.12
CA HIS A 15 17.92 -10.94 7.88
C HIS A 15 17.03 -9.72 7.62
N SER A 16 16.78 -8.92 8.66
CA SER A 16 15.93 -7.71 8.58
C SER A 16 16.42 -6.68 7.56
N TRP A 17 17.71 -6.66 7.22
CA TRP A 17 18.25 -5.74 6.20
C TRP A 17 17.76 -6.09 4.77
N GLN A 18 17.42 -7.34 4.49
CA GLN A 18 16.96 -7.77 3.16
C GLN A 18 15.59 -7.17 2.81
N LEU A 19 14.76 -6.85 3.82
CA LEU A 19 13.51 -6.12 3.63
C LEU A 19 13.74 -4.70 3.10
N TYR A 20 14.87 -4.06 3.43
CA TYR A 20 15.21 -2.76 2.87
C TYR A 20 15.42 -2.85 1.35
N PHE A 21 16.10 -3.90 0.89
CA PHE A 21 16.33 -4.13 -0.54
C PHE A 21 15.04 -4.45 -1.30
N VAL A 22 14.15 -5.24 -0.68
CA VAL A 22 12.81 -5.51 -1.24
C VAL A 22 11.99 -4.22 -1.35
N GLY A 23 12.00 -3.38 -0.30
CA GLY A 23 11.33 -2.09 -0.31
C GLY A 23 11.89 -1.13 -1.36
N LEU A 24 13.22 -1.07 -1.51
CA LEU A 24 13.88 -0.25 -2.52
C LEU A 24 13.51 -0.68 -3.95
N LEU A 25 13.52 -1.99 -4.23
CA LEU A 25 13.14 -2.50 -5.55
C LEU A 25 11.65 -2.28 -5.85
N PHE A 26 10.78 -2.40 -4.84
CA PHE A 26 9.37 -2.11 -4.98
C PHE A 26 9.13 -0.63 -5.29
N GLY A 27 9.78 0.27 -4.52
CA GLY A 27 9.73 1.71 -4.76
C GLY A 27 10.26 2.09 -6.14
N LEU A 28 11.43 1.58 -6.54
CA LEU A 28 11.98 1.80 -7.87
C LEU A 28 11.06 1.30 -8.98
N GLY A 29 10.46 0.11 -8.83
CA GLY A 29 9.54 -0.44 -9.82
C GLY A 29 8.26 0.38 -9.97
N PHE A 30 7.64 0.76 -8.85
CA PHE A 30 6.39 1.51 -8.83
C PHE A 30 6.58 2.97 -9.29
N ASP A 31 7.59 3.67 -8.76
CA ASP A 31 7.89 5.06 -9.12
C ASP A 31 8.36 5.16 -10.57
N THR A 32 9.17 4.20 -11.07
CA THR A 32 9.57 4.20 -12.48
C THR A 32 8.40 3.91 -13.42
N ALA A 33 7.55 2.93 -13.12
CA ALA A 33 6.42 2.60 -13.98
C ALA A 33 5.45 3.78 -14.11
N THR A 34 5.14 4.42 -12.98
CA THR A 34 4.25 5.58 -12.95
C THR A 34 4.88 6.83 -13.57
N GLN A 35 6.18 7.08 -13.37
CA GLN A 35 6.90 8.18 -14.06
C GLN A 35 6.97 7.99 -15.57
N VAL A 36 7.20 6.77 -16.06
CA VAL A 36 7.18 6.47 -17.51
C VAL A 36 5.78 6.72 -18.08
N GLY A 37 4.72 6.34 -17.34
CA GLY A 37 3.34 6.68 -17.71
C GLY A 37 3.10 8.19 -17.77
N ALA A 38 3.49 8.93 -16.74
CA ALA A 38 3.36 10.39 -16.70
C ALA A 38 4.16 11.10 -17.81
N LEU A 39 5.39 10.65 -18.09
CA LEU A 39 6.19 11.13 -19.21
C LEU A 39 5.57 10.78 -20.57
N GLY A 40 4.94 9.62 -20.70
CA GLY A 40 4.17 9.25 -21.89
C GLY A 40 2.99 10.19 -22.14
N LEU A 41 2.24 10.54 -21.10
CA LEU A 41 1.16 11.53 -21.17
C LEU A 41 1.68 12.94 -21.48
N ALA A 42 2.81 13.34 -20.87
CA ALA A 42 3.47 14.60 -21.16
C ALA A 42 3.93 14.67 -22.64
N ALA A 43 4.52 13.58 -23.15
CA ALA A 43 4.97 13.49 -24.53
C ALA A 43 3.80 13.51 -25.52
N GLY A 44 2.69 12.82 -25.20
CA GLY A 44 1.46 12.86 -25.99
C GLY A 44 0.87 14.26 -26.10
N SER A 45 0.77 14.98 -24.96
CA SER A 45 0.28 16.37 -24.94
C SER A 45 1.25 17.39 -25.55
N ALA A 46 2.56 17.12 -25.51
CA ALA A 46 3.56 17.93 -26.20
C ALA A 46 3.52 17.76 -27.72
N ALA A 47 3.08 16.61 -28.24
CA ALA A 47 2.93 16.36 -29.68
C ALA A 47 1.87 17.28 -30.32
N ASP A 48 0.89 17.77 -29.54
CA ASP A 48 -0.10 18.76 -29.98
C ASP A 48 0.47 20.20 -30.07
N GLY A 49 1.74 20.41 -29.70
CA GLY A 49 2.50 21.64 -29.96
C GLY A 49 2.13 22.87 -29.11
N THR A 50 1.25 22.71 -28.12
CA THR A 50 0.64 23.83 -27.38
C THR A 50 1.30 24.13 -26.02
N LEU A 51 2.20 23.27 -25.53
CA LEU A 51 2.72 23.36 -24.18
C LEU A 51 4.16 23.92 -24.12
N PRO A 52 4.43 24.90 -23.22
CA PRO A 52 5.77 25.37 -22.96
C PRO A 52 6.70 24.23 -22.50
N PRO A 53 7.99 24.23 -22.88
CA PRO A 53 8.96 23.22 -22.44
C PRO A 53 9.05 23.05 -20.91
N LEU A 54 8.82 24.13 -20.17
CA LEU A 54 8.75 24.11 -18.72
C LEU A 54 7.57 23.28 -18.18
N ALA A 55 6.40 23.29 -18.85
CA ALA A 55 5.23 22.55 -18.42
C ALA A 55 5.44 21.03 -18.57
N ILE A 56 6.18 20.63 -19.60
CA ILE A 56 6.54 19.22 -19.87
C ILE A 56 7.44 18.69 -18.75
N ILE A 57 8.39 19.49 -18.25
CA ILE A 57 9.29 19.09 -17.15
C ILE A 57 8.61 19.22 -15.78
N ALA A 58 7.71 20.19 -15.62
CA ALA A 58 7.00 20.40 -14.36
C ALA A 58 6.08 19.23 -13.99
N LEU A 59 5.45 18.57 -14.98
CA LEU A 59 4.52 17.46 -14.73
C LEU A 59 5.20 16.25 -14.04
N PRO A 60 6.31 15.67 -14.56
CA PRO A 60 7.06 14.62 -13.87
C PRO A 60 7.59 15.05 -12.50
N LEU A 61 7.98 16.31 -12.35
CA LEU A 61 8.59 16.81 -11.12
C LEU A 61 7.58 16.94 -9.98
N ILE A 62 6.39 17.50 -10.27
CA ILE A 62 5.27 17.55 -9.33
C ILE A 62 4.73 16.15 -9.05
N PHE A 63 4.69 15.29 -10.07
CA PHE A 63 4.27 13.90 -9.91
C PHE A 63 5.19 13.14 -8.95
N ALA A 64 6.51 13.19 -9.17
CA ALA A 64 7.50 12.57 -8.28
C ALA A 64 7.45 13.13 -6.85
N ALA A 65 7.22 14.43 -6.69
CA ALA A 65 7.04 15.06 -5.39
C ALA A 65 5.76 14.55 -4.68
N GLY A 66 4.65 14.41 -5.42
CA GLY A 66 3.40 13.85 -4.92
C GLY A 66 3.53 12.39 -4.49
N MET A 67 4.17 11.56 -5.31
CA MET A 67 4.45 10.15 -5.01
C MET A 67 5.34 10.02 -3.77
N SER A 68 6.45 10.76 -3.70
CA SER A 68 7.34 10.77 -2.54
C SER A 68 6.64 11.20 -1.24
N LEU A 69 5.73 12.18 -1.33
CA LEU A 69 4.93 12.63 -0.19
C LEU A 69 3.99 11.51 0.29
N MET A 70 3.29 10.84 -0.62
CA MET A 70 2.37 9.76 -0.29
C MET A 70 3.10 8.52 0.25
N ASP A 71 4.22 8.12 -0.37
CA ASP A 71 5.06 7.00 0.08
C ASP A 71 5.65 7.26 1.47
N THR A 72 6.11 8.49 1.72
CA THR A 72 6.59 8.90 3.05
C THR A 72 5.47 8.89 4.07
N THR A 73 4.27 9.35 3.69
CA THR A 73 3.10 9.39 4.57
C THR A 73 2.68 8.00 4.97
N ASP A 74 2.60 7.05 4.03
CA ASP A 74 2.30 5.65 4.33
C ASP A 74 3.39 5.03 5.23
N GLY A 75 4.67 5.28 4.94
CA GLY A 75 5.78 4.85 5.78
C GLY A 75 5.69 5.35 7.23
N VAL A 76 5.34 6.62 7.43
CA VAL A 76 5.15 7.21 8.76
C VAL A 76 3.93 6.63 9.47
N PHE A 77 2.81 6.43 8.77
CA PHE A 77 1.62 5.79 9.33
C PHE A 77 1.92 4.35 9.78
N MET A 78 2.65 3.59 8.98
CA MET A 78 3.08 2.23 9.33
C MET A 78 4.00 2.24 10.55
N ALA A 79 5.01 3.12 10.59
CA ALA A 79 5.92 3.23 11.72
C ALA A 79 5.19 3.54 13.04
N LYS A 80 4.27 4.52 13.02
CA LYS A 80 3.42 4.89 14.18
C LYS A 80 2.49 3.76 14.62
N ALA A 81 1.89 3.06 13.67
CA ALA A 81 1.02 1.93 13.95
C ALA A 81 1.77 0.75 14.60
N TYR A 82 2.99 0.47 14.13
CA TYR A 82 3.85 -0.53 14.74
C TYR A 82 4.23 -0.15 16.18
N GLU A 83 4.56 1.12 16.43
CA GLU A 83 4.94 1.66 17.75
C GLU A 83 3.81 1.49 18.80
N TRP A 84 2.56 1.77 18.43
CA TRP A 84 1.39 1.56 19.30
C TRP A 84 1.14 0.07 19.62
N SER A 85 1.54 -0.84 18.73
CA SER A 85 1.34 -2.29 18.88
C SER A 85 2.31 -2.98 19.87
N PHE A 86 3.37 -2.30 20.32
CA PHE A 86 4.37 -2.89 21.24
C PHE A 86 3.85 -3.15 22.67
N SER A 87 2.59 -2.80 22.95
CA SER A 87 1.96 -3.02 24.26
C SER A 87 1.34 -4.43 24.44
N ASN A 88 1.12 -5.21 23.37
CA ASN A 88 0.58 -6.58 23.49
C ASN A 88 0.91 -7.46 22.25
N PRO A 89 1.62 -8.60 22.42
CA PRO A 89 2.08 -9.44 21.30
C PRO A 89 0.96 -10.06 20.47
N VAL A 90 -0.21 -10.30 21.06
CA VAL A 90 -1.40 -10.81 20.34
C VAL A 90 -1.96 -9.73 19.41
N ARG A 91 -1.97 -8.46 19.83
CA ARG A 91 -2.45 -7.34 18.98
C ARG A 91 -1.59 -7.15 17.73
N LYS A 92 -0.27 -7.31 17.88
CA LYS A 92 0.69 -7.20 16.78
C LYS A 92 0.41 -8.21 15.65
N ILE A 93 0.07 -9.45 15.98
CA ILE A 93 -0.21 -10.50 15.00
C ILE A 93 -1.51 -10.20 14.24
N TYR A 94 -2.59 -9.88 14.94
CA TYR A 94 -3.87 -9.53 14.30
C TYR A 94 -3.75 -8.27 13.44
N TYR A 95 -3.05 -7.25 13.94
CA TYR A 95 -2.85 -6.00 13.20
C TYR A 95 -2.07 -6.21 11.90
N ASN A 96 -0.93 -6.89 11.97
CA ASN A 96 -0.12 -7.19 10.79
C ASN A 96 -0.89 -8.05 9.78
N LEU A 97 -1.62 -9.06 10.26
CA LEU A 97 -2.42 -9.93 9.40
C LEU A 97 -3.55 -9.16 8.71
N THR A 98 -4.24 -8.27 9.43
CA THR A 98 -5.29 -7.42 8.87
C THR A 98 -4.73 -6.42 7.86
N MET A 99 -3.61 -5.75 8.17
CA MET A 99 -2.97 -4.79 7.26
C MET A 99 -2.47 -5.46 5.98
N THR A 100 -1.74 -6.56 6.09
CA THR A 100 -1.27 -7.31 4.92
C THR A 100 -2.43 -7.90 4.13
N GLY A 101 -3.44 -8.45 4.79
CA GLY A 101 -4.62 -9.00 4.13
C GLY A 101 -5.43 -7.95 3.39
N LEU A 102 -5.67 -6.79 4.02
CA LEU A 102 -6.37 -5.66 3.41
C LEU A 102 -5.60 -5.11 2.20
N SER A 103 -4.29 -4.94 2.33
CA SER A 103 -3.43 -4.46 1.23
C SER A 103 -3.44 -5.42 0.03
N ILE A 104 -3.25 -6.73 0.25
CA ILE A 104 -3.31 -7.74 -0.83
C ILE A 104 -4.69 -7.74 -1.49
N PHE A 105 -5.77 -7.66 -0.71
CA PHE A 105 -7.13 -7.66 -1.25
C PHE A 105 -7.39 -6.44 -2.13
N VAL A 106 -7.02 -5.24 -1.68
CA VAL A 106 -7.17 -4.00 -2.45
C VAL A 106 -6.30 -4.06 -3.72
N ALA A 107 -5.03 -4.45 -3.60
CA ALA A 107 -4.13 -4.57 -4.74
C ALA A 107 -4.64 -5.57 -5.79
N PHE A 108 -5.19 -6.70 -5.34
CA PHE A 108 -5.76 -7.71 -6.22
C PHE A 108 -6.97 -7.20 -7.01
N ILE A 109 -7.88 -6.47 -6.35
CA ILE A 109 -9.06 -5.89 -7.02
C ILE A 109 -8.64 -4.84 -8.03
N VAL A 110 -7.84 -3.85 -7.61
CA VAL A 110 -7.41 -2.73 -8.47
C VAL A 110 -6.61 -3.25 -9.66
N GLY A 111 -5.61 -4.11 -9.41
CA GLY A 111 -4.78 -4.68 -10.46
C GLY A 111 -5.57 -5.57 -11.43
N THR A 112 -6.58 -6.32 -10.97
CA THR A 112 -7.43 -7.10 -11.86
C THR A 112 -8.29 -6.21 -12.74
N VAL A 113 -8.91 -5.17 -12.18
CA VAL A 113 -9.73 -4.23 -12.94
C VAL A 113 -8.88 -3.52 -14.00
N GLU A 114 -7.71 -3.00 -13.62
CA GLU A 114 -6.82 -2.28 -14.52
C GLU A 114 -6.26 -3.18 -15.63
N LEU A 115 -5.83 -4.40 -15.29
CA LEU A 115 -5.33 -5.36 -16.28
C LEU A 115 -6.41 -5.76 -17.28
N VAL A 116 -7.64 -6.01 -16.83
CA VAL A 116 -8.76 -6.35 -17.72
C VAL A 116 -9.12 -5.16 -18.63
N SER A 117 -9.14 -3.94 -18.08
CA SER A 117 -9.40 -2.71 -18.86
C SER A 117 -8.35 -2.50 -19.95
N LEU A 118 -7.06 -2.61 -19.62
CA LEU A 118 -5.97 -2.47 -20.60
C LEU A 118 -6.00 -3.56 -21.68
N LEU A 119 -6.35 -4.80 -21.31
CA LEU A 119 -6.44 -5.91 -22.25
C LEU A 119 -7.62 -5.73 -23.21
N ALA A 120 -8.75 -5.20 -22.72
CA ALA A 120 -9.92 -4.90 -23.55
C ALA A 120 -9.63 -3.80 -24.59
N GLU A 121 -8.85 -2.79 -24.22
CA GLU A 121 -8.42 -1.71 -25.12
C GLU A 121 -7.46 -2.21 -26.21
N GLN A 122 -6.43 -2.99 -25.84
CA GLN A 122 -5.46 -3.56 -26.78
C GLN A 122 -6.07 -4.54 -27.80
N LEU A 123 -7.11 -5.30 -27.40
CA LEU A 123 -7.77 -6.28 -28.28
C LEU A 123 -8.81 -5.65 -29.22
N GLY A 124 -9.02 -4.33 -29.16
CA GLY A 124 -10.09 -3.66 -29.93
C GLY A 124 -11.50 -4.10 -29.53
N ALA A 125 -11.63 -4.85 -28.44
CA ALA A 125 -12.90 -5.36 -27.92
C ALA A 125 -13.59 -4.35 -26.99
N ALA A 126 -13.00 -3.16 -26.82
CA ALA A 126 -13.54 -2.05 -26.04
C ALA A 126 -14.99 -1.69 -26.41
N ASP A 127 -15.38 -1.85 -27.68
CA ASP A 127 -16.73 -1.53 -28.15
C ASP A 127 -17.71 -2.71 -28.07
N HIS A 128 -17.26 -3.91 -27.68
CA HIS A 128 -18.06 -5.13 -27.66
C HIS A 128 -18.55 -5.44 -26.23
N ARG A 129 -19.82 -5.83 -26.06
CA ARG A 129 -20.32 -6.30 -24.75
C ARG A 129 -19.66 -7.65 -24.42
N PRO A 130 -19.09 -7.82 -23.20
CA PRO A 130 -19.34 -7.04 -21.98
C PRO A 130 -18.33 -5.91 -21.69
N TRP A 131 -17.30 -5.72 -22.52
CA TRP A 131 -16.15 -4.88 -22.22
C TRP A 131 -16.42 -3.39 -22.37
N SER A 132 -17.43 -3.00 -23.15
CA SER A 132 -17.87 -1.60 -23.28
C SER A 132 -18.36 -0.97 -21.98
N TRP A 133 -18.80 -1.76 -21.00
CA TRP A 133 -19.13 -1.27 -19.66
C TRP A 133 -17.89 -0.97 -18.80
N LEU A 134 -16.75 -1.56 -19.13
CA LEU A 134 -15.49 -1.40 -18.41
C LEU A 134 -14.64 -0.27 -19.01
N THR A 135 -14.66 -0.11 -20.34
CA THR A 135 -13.90 0.91 -21.09
C THR A 135 -14.59 2.27 -21.13
N GLY A 136 -15.91 2.33 -20.97
CA GLY A 136 -16.65 3.60 -20.80
C GLY A 136 -16.46 4.25 -19.42
N VAL A 137 -15.72 3.61 -18.52
CA VAL A 137 -15.47 4.14 -17.19
C VAL A 137 -14.24 5.04 -17.24
N ASP A 138 -14.43 6.30 -16.85
CA ASP A 138 -13.35 7.27 -16.74
C ASP A 138 -12.32 6.76 -15.70
N LEU A 139 -11.09 6.50 -16.17
CA LEU A 139 -9.98 6.05 -15.33
C LEU A 139 -9.68 7.04 -14.21
N ASN A 140 -9.91 8.34 -14.42
CA ASN A 140 -9.79 9.36 -13.38
C ASN A 140 -10.84 9.14 -12.28
N ALA A 141 -12.09 8.89 -12.67
CA ALA A 141 -13.17 8.59 -11.74
C ALA A 141 -12.93 7.28 -10.98
N ILE A 142 -12.38 6.25 -11.63
CA ILE A 142 -11.96 5.01 -10.96
C ILE A 142 -10.90 5.30 -9.89
N GLY A 143 -9.88 6.11 -10.22
CA GLY A 143 -8.85 6.53 -9.27
C GLY A 143 -9.45 7.20 -8.03
N ILE A 144 -10.38 8.15 -8.22
CA ILE A 144 -11.07 8.83 -7.12
C ILE A 144 -11.88 7.83 -6.28
N VAL A 145 -12.63 6.93 -6.92
CA VAL A 145 -13.44 5.92 -6.23
C VAL A 145 -12.57 4.98 -5.39
N ILE A 146 -11.41 4.57 -5.89
CA ILE A 146 -10.45 3.74 -5.15
C ILE A 146 -9.96 4.48 -3.91
N VAL A 147 -9.52 5.74 -4.05
CA VAL A 147 -9.03 6.56 -2.93
C VAL A 147 -10.12 6.74 -1.87
N VAL A 148 -11.35 7.07 -2.28
CA VAL A 148 -12.49 7.24 -1.37
C VAL A 148 -12.83 5.93 -0.66
N THR A 149 -12.88 4.81 -1.38
CA THR A 149 -13.20 3.50 -0.80
C THR A 149 -12.13 3.04 0.19
N PHE A 150 -10.85 3.30 -0.11
CA PHE A 150 -9.74 3.04 0.79
C PHE A 150 -9.85 3.87 2.08
N LEU A 151 -10.08 5.17 1.96
CA LEU A 151 -10.30 6.07 3.10
C LEU A 151 -11.47 5.62 3.97
N VAL A 152 -12.61 5.29 3.35
CA VAL A 152 -13.81 4.83 4.06
C VAL A 152 -13.54 3.51 4.80
N THR A 153 -12.89 2.55 4.14
CA THR A 153 -12.56 1.25 4.73
C THR A 153 -11.58 1.41 5.90
N TRP A 154 -10.58 2.28 5.76
CA TRP A 154 -9.60 2.58 6.79
C TRP A 154 -10.23 3.29 8.00
N ILE A 155 -11.02 4.34 7.78
CA ILE A 155 -11.78 5.02 8.84
C ILE A 155 -12.72 4.03 9.53
N GLY A 156 -13.38 3.17 8.75
CA GLY A 156 -14.24 2.11 9.26
C GLY A 156 -13.49 1.16 10.17
N ALA A 157 -12.31 0.68 9.77
CA ALA A 157 -11.47 -0.22 10.57
C ALA A 157 -10.98 0.45 11.88
N VAL A 158 -10.49 1.69 11.80
CA VAL A 158 -10.06 2.46 12.98
C VAL A 158 -11.23 2.71 13.94
N THR A 159 -12.39 3.06 13.38
CA THR A 159 -13.61 3.33 14.16
C THR A 159 -14.13 2.06 14.83
N LEU A 160 -14.20 0.94 14.11
CA LEU A 160 -14.57 -0.36 14.66
C LEU A 160 -13.66 -0.77 15.81
N TRP A 161 -12.36 -0.49 15.70
CA TRP A 161 -11.40 -0.80 16.74
C TRP A 161 -11.55 0.07 17.99
N LYS A 162 -11.78 1.38 17.79
CA LYS A 162 -12.02 2.33 18.88
C LYS A 162 -13.36 2.08 19.58
N VAL A 163 -14.40 1.73 18.83
CA VAL A 163 -15.75 1.43 19.35
C VAL A 163 -15.81 0.08 20.04
N ARG A 164 -15.09 -0.94 19.56
CA ARG A 164 -15.08 -2.27 20.19
C ARG A 164 -14.18 -2.41 21.42
N ARG A 165 -13.58 -1.31 21.92
CA ARG A 165 -12.82 -1.24 23.18
C ARG A 165 -11.99 -2.49 23.49
N PHE A 166 -11.17 -2.94 22.53
CA PHE A 166 -10.29 -4.09 22.75
C PHE A 166 -9.22 -3.84 23.83
N ASP A 167 -9.12 -2.60 24.36
CA ASP A 167 -8.35 -2.20 25.55
C ASP A 167 -8.84 -2.80 26.87
N GLU A 168 -10.11 -3.18 26.98
CA GLU A 168 -10.66 -3.70 28.24
C GLU A 168 -10.47 -5.23 28.41
N ARG A 169 -10.14 -5.98 27.34
CA ARG A 169 -10.07 -7.46 27.37
C ARG A 169 -8.68 -8.07 27.63
N TYR A 170 -7.61 -7.29 27.58
CA TYR A 170 -6.24 -7.77 27.86
C TYR A 170 -5.42 -6.69 28.57
N PRO A 171 -5.40 -6.68 29.92
CA PRO A 171 -4.51 -5.80 30.66
C PRO A 171 -3.04 -6.13 30.34
N PRO A 172 -2.14 -5.13 30.31
CA PRO A 172 -0.71 -5.38 30.16
C PRO A 172 -0.24 -6.30 31.29
N GLN A 173 0.39 -7.42 30.93
CA GLN A 173 1.06 -8.28 31.91
C GLN A 173 2.11 -7.42 32.62
N ARG A 174 1.87 -7.12 33.90
CA ARG A 174 2.90 -6.54 34.77
C ARG A 174 4.02 -7.57 34.86
N THR A 175 5.18 -7.27 34.31
CA THR A 175 6.42 -7.95 34.67
C THR A 175 6.52 -7.89 36.20
N PRO A 176 6.61 -9.03 36.91
CA PRO A 176 6.82 -9.02 38.36
C PRO A 176 8.05 -8.17 38.64
N ALA A 177 7.90 -7.21 39.56
CA ALA A 177 9.00 -6.37 40.00
C ALA A 177 10.17 -7.29 40.37
N GLU A 178 11.27 -7.13 39.65
CA GLU A 178 12.54 -7.77 39.94
C GLU A 178 12.90 -7.42 41.38
N THR A 179 12.73 -8.39 42.28
CA THR A 179 13.13 -8.31 43.68
C THR A 179 14.61 -7.99 43.72
N ARG A 180 14.90 -6.72 43.97
CA ARG A 180 16.25 -6.22 44.26
C ARG A 180 16.78 -7.01 45.46
N PRO A 181 17.89 -7.76 45.34
CA PRO A 181 18.49 -8.41 46.50
C PRO A 181 19.00 -7.35 47.47
N ASP A 182 18.63 -7.55 48.75
CA ASP A 182 18.95 -6.69 49.88
C ASP A 182 20.48 -6.64 50.11
N PRO A 183 21.12 -5.46 50.17
CA PRO A 183 22.53 -5.39 50.51
C PRO A 183 22.73 -5.50 52.03
N SER A 184 22.91 -6.72 52.54
CA SER A 184 23.46 -6.98 53.88
C SER A 184 24.98 -7.17 53.83
N PRO A 185 25.71 -6.60 54.79
CA PRO A 185 26.45 -7.45 55.73
C PRO A 185 25.97 -7.31 57.19
#